data_AF-A0A1V5NLT9-F1
#
_entry.id   AF-A0A1V5NLT9-F1
#
_cell.length_a   1.000
_cell.length_b   1.000
_cell.length_c   1.000
_cell.angle_alpha   90.00
_cell.angle_beta   90.00
_cell.angle_gamma   90.00
#
_symmetry.space_group_name_H-M   'P 1'
#
loop_
_entity.id
_entity.type
_entity.pdbx_description
1 polymer ?
#
loop_
_entity_poly.entity_id
_entity_poly.type
_entity_poly.pdbx_seq_one_letter_code
_entity_poly.pdbx_strand_id
1 'polypeptide(L)'
;MNDENEANGAGAILPSVETVKNKTYAPLSRALFVYVNSVAVDRPEVNEFVKFYLDNAGALTREVGFIPMSDEEYAAQKKKYEDFMSTHVKK
;
A
#
# COMPACT_ATOMS: atom_id res chain seq x y z
N MET A 1 8.26 -22.32 21.57
CA MET A 1 8.92 -21.86 22.81
C MET A 1 10.14 -21.07 22.38
N ASN A 2 10.27 -19.83 22.88
CA ASN A 2 11.44 -18.98 22.69
C ASN A 2 12.53 -19.44 23.68
N ASP A 3 13.79 -19.52 23.26
CA ASP A 3 14.92 -20.00 24.07
C ASP A 3 15.61 -18.87 24.88
N GLU A 4 15.06 -17.65 24.82
CA GLU A 4 15.49 -16.44 25.58
C GLU A 4 16.98 -16.08 25.40
N ASN A 5 17.62 -16.61 24.36
CA ASN A 5 19.01 -16.32 24.04
C ASN A 5 19.08 -15.18 23.01
N GLU A 6 19.56 -14.01 23.44
CA GLU A 6 19.65 -12.83 22.56
C GLU A 6 20.74 -12.96 21.49
N ALA A 7 21.64 -13.95 21.59
CA ALA A 7 22.72 -14.18 20.61
C ALA A 7 22.23 -14.77 19.27
N ASN A 8 21.04 -15.35 19.22
CA ASN A 8 20.40 -15.92 18.02
C ASN A 8 19.20 -15.10 17.51
N GLY A 9 19.09 -13.84 17.95
CA GLY A 9 18.07 -12.88 17.52
C GLY A 9 16.93 -12.71 18.53
N ALA A 10 16.14 -11.64 18.41
CA ALA A 10 15.08 -11.26 19.35
C ALA A 10 13.82 -12.19 19.34
N GLY A 11 13.95 -13.42 18.85
CA GLY A 11 12.85 -14.35 18.64
C GLY A 11 12.00 -14.05 17.39
N ALA A 12 11.01 -14.92 17.15
CA ALA A 12 10.11 -14.79 16.01
C ALA A 12 9.07 -13.68 16.26
N ILE A 13 9.01 -12.71 15.35
CA ILE A 13 7.95 -11.69 15.32
C ILE A 13 6.71 -12.35 14.69
N LEU A 14 5.55 -12.22 15.32
CA LEU A 14 4.30 -12.76 14.77
C LEU A 14 3.66 -11.81 13.75
N PRO A 15 2.92 -12.32 12.75
CA PRO A 15 2.16 -11.47 11.83
C PRO A 15 1.03 -10.76 12.60
N SER A 16 1.03 -9.44 12.56
CA SER A 16 -0.08 -8.61 13.05
C SER A 16 -0.19 -7.35 12.22
N VAL A 17 -1.32 -6.64 12.36
CA VAL A 17 -1.50 -5.33 11.71
C VAL A 17 -0.37 -4.37 12.10
N GLU A 18 0.05 -4.40 13.37
CA GLU A 18 1.11 -3.54 13.89
C GLU A 18 2.48 -3.92 13.33
N THR A 19 2.86 -5.20 13.40
CA THR A 19 4.19 -5.66 12.97
C THR A 19 4.39 -5.56 11.46
N VAL A 20 3.30 -5.65 10.68
CA VAL A 20 3.35 -5.42 9.24
C VAL A 20 3.41 -3.92 8.91
N LYS A 21 2.61 -3.08 9.59
CA LYS A 21 2.62 -1.63 9.34
C LYS A 21 3.94 -0.98 9.73
N ASN A 22 4.54 -1.36 10.85
CA ASN A 22 5.82 -0.83 11.30
C ASN A 22 7.04 -1.52 10.64
N LYS A 23 6.80 -2.43 9.68
CA LYS A 23 7.82 -3.15 8.89
C LYS A 23 8.74 -4.05 9.72
N THR A 24 8.39 -4.36 10.96
CA THR A 24 9.17 -5.27 11.81
C THR A 24 8.93 -6.74 11.46
N TYR A 25 7.81 -7.07 10.82
CA TYR A 25 7.54 -8.39 10.25
C TYR A 25 8.26 -8.62 8.91
N ALA A 26 9.51 -8.16 8.80
CA ALA A 26 10.34 -8.32 7.62
C ALA A 26 11.17 -9.63 7.68
N PRO A 27 11.41 -10.30 6.55
CA PRO A 27 11.03 -9.94 5.17
C PRO A 27 9.64 -10.45 4.74
N LEU A 28 8.84 -10.97 5.68
CA LEU A 28 7.59 -11.67 5.38
C LEU A 28 6.42 -10.71 5.06
N SER A 29 6.53 -9.43 5.41
CA SER A 29 5.67 -8.35 4.95
C SER A 29 6.22 -7.71 3.67
N ARG A 30 5.41 -7.63 2.61
CA ARG A 30 5.76 -6.95 1.35
C ARG A 30 4.70 -5.92 0.95
N ALA A 31 5.15 -4.75 0.50
CA ALA A 31 4.27 -3.76 -0.11
C ALA A 31 3.85 -4.18 -1.52
N LEU A 32 2.61 -3.89 -1.89
CA LEU A 32 2.11 -4.05 -3.25
C LEU A 32 2.07 -2.69 -3.95
N PHE A 33 2.47 -2.67 -5.21
CA PHE A 33 2.53 -1.46 -6.02
C PHE A 33 1.65 -1.61 -7.25
N VAL A 34 0.95 -0.52 -7.59
CA VAL A 34 0.23 -0.37 -8.85
C VAL A 34 0.99 0.64 -9.71
N TYR A 35 1.32 0.26 -10.93
CA TYR A 35 2.02 1.12 -11.87
C TYR A 35 1.05 1.65 -12.92
N VAL A 36 0.85 2.97 -12.93
CA VAL A 36 -0.02 3.63 -13.91
C VAL A 36 0.82 4.11 -15.09
N ASN A 37 0.40 3.76 -16.29
CA ASN A 37 1.06 4.19 -17.52
C ASN A 37 0.75 5.67 -17.78
N SER A 38 1.78 6.49 -18.01
CA SER A 38 1.66 7.95 -18.21
C SER A 38 0.97 8.37 -19.50
N VAL A 39 0.89 7.52 -20.51
CA VAL A 39 0.12 7.79 -21.73
C VAL A 39 -1.33 7.36 -21.54
N ALA A 40 -1.58 6.29 -20.79
CA ALA A 40 -2.91 5.74 -20.58
C ALA A 40 -3.83 6.68 -19.78
N VAL A 41 -3.28 7.61 -19.01
CA VAL A 41 -4.04 8.60 -18.22
C VAL A 41 -4.72 9.69 -19.06
N ASP A 42 -4.41 9.79 -20.35
CA ASP A 42 -5.21 10.62 -21.27
C ASP A 42 -6.65 10.07 -21.41
N ARG A 43 -6.86 8.79 -21.07
CA ARG A 43 -8.18 8.16 -21.11
C ARG A 43 -8.93 8.35 -19.78
N PRO A 44 -10.15 8.91 -19.78
CA PRO A 44 -10.89 9.20 -18.56
C PRO A 44 -11.20 7.96 -17.74
N GLU A 45 -11.48 6.82 -18.37
CA GLU A 45 -11.80 5.56 -17.68
C GLU A 45 -10.64 5.02 -16.84
N VAL A 46 -9.39 5.27 -17.26
CA VAL A 46 -8.20 4.90 -16.48
C VAL A 46 -8.12 5.74 -15.22
N ASN A 47 -8.45 7.02 -15.32
CA ASN A 47 -8.38 7.96 -14.21
C ASN A 47 -9.46 7.67 -13.17
N GLU A 48 -10.67 7.39 -13.63
CA GLU A 48 -11.78 6.97 -12.77
C GLU A 48 -11.45 5.67 -12.05
N PHE A 49 -10.89 4.68 -12.75
CA PHE A 49 -10.50 3.42 -12.14
C PHE A 49 -9.45 3.60 -11.04
N VAL A 50 -8.38 4.36 -11.28
CA VAL A 50 -7.32 4.56 -10.28
C VAL A 50 -7.85 5.33 -9.06
N LYS A 51 -8.70 6.34 -9.26
CA LYS A 51 -9.37 7.07 -8.16
C LYS A 51 -10.25 6.13 -7.34
N PHE A 52 -11.14 5.39 -8.01
CA PHE A 52 -12.00 4.40 -7.37
C PHE A 52 -11.19 3.37 -6.58
N TYR A 53 -10.10 2.86 -7.16
CA TYR A 53 -9.20 1.92 -6.48
C TYR A 53 -8.65 2.53 -5.19
N LEU A 54 -8.10 3.74 -5.22
CA LEU A 54 -7.55 4.41 -4.03
C LEU A 54 -8.61 4.79 -3.00
N ASP A 55 -9.85 5.06 -3.43
CA ASP A 55 -10.99 5.35 -2.53
C ASP A 55 -11.48 4.10 -1.79
N ASN A 56 -11.40 2.93 -2.43
CA ASN A 56 -12.02 1.70 -1.92
C ASN A 56 -11.02 0.64 -1.42
N ALA A 57 -9.73 0.76 -1.75
CA ALA A 57 -8.72 -0.24 -1.43
C ALA A 57 -8.64 -0.56 0.07
N GLY A 58 -8.81 0.41 0.96
CA GLY A 58 -8.77 0.18 2.41
C GLY A 58 -9.88 -0.76 2.90
N ALA A 59 -11.08 -0.68 2.31
CA ALA A 59 -12.19 -1.58 2.64
C ALA A 59 -11.99 -2.96 2.01
N LEU A 60 -11.72 -2.98 0.69
CA LEU A 60 -11.61 -4.21 -0.09
C LEU A 60 -10.46 -5.11 0.38
N THR A 61 -9.33 -4.52 0.79
CA THR A 61 -8.16 -5.29 1.27
C THR A 61 -8.46 -6.12 2.52
N ARG A 62 -9.34 -5.63 3.41
CA ARG A 62 -9.71 -6.35 4.63
C ARG A 62 -10.49 -7.63 4.35
N GLU A 63 -11.34 -7.63 3.33
CA GLU A 63 -12.15 -8.79 2.95
C GLU A 63 -11.30 -9.94 2.39
N VAL A 64 -10.22 -9.61 1.70
CA VAL A 64 -9.32 -10.59 1.04
C VAL A 64 -8.11 -10.97 1.91
N GLY A 65 -8.02 -10.46 3.14
CA GLY A 65 -6.96 -10.80 4.10
C GLY A 65 -5.66 -10.00 3.93
N PHE A 66 -5.66 -8.90 3.18
CA PHE A 66 -4.55 -7.95 3.16
C PHE A 66 -4.66 -6.94 4.30
N ILE A 67 -3.51 -6.37 4.68
CA ILE A 67 -3.45 -5.31 5.69
C ILE A 67 -3.54 -3.97 4.97
N PRO A 68 -4.58 -3.16 5.22
CA PRO A 68 -4.72 -1.85 4.59
C PRO A 68 -3.67 -0.87 5.12
N MET A 69 -3.32 0.09 4.27
CA MET A 69 -2.57 1.28 4.69
C MET A 69 -3.42 2.13 5.66
N SER A 70 -2.79 3.10 6.33
CA SER A 70 -3.53 4.12 7.09
C SER A 70 -4.30 5.05 6.15
N ASP A 71 -5.31 5.74 6.68
CA ASP A 71 -6.08 6.71 5.90
C ASP A 71 -5.20 7.88 5.41
N GLU A 72 -4.21 8.27 6.21
CA GLU A 72 -3.19 9.29 5.87
C GLU A 72 -2.31 8.83 4.70
N GLU A 73 -1.90 7.56 4.69
CA GLU A 73 -1.13 6.98 3.59
C GLU A 73 -1.96 6.92 2.30
N TYR A 74 -3.25 6.56 2.37
CA TYR A 74 -4.15 6.61 1.22
C TYR A 74 -4.33 8.04 0.70
N ALA A 75 -4.52 9.02 1.59
CA ALA A 75 -4.62 10.43 1.22
C ALA A 75 -3.35 10.92 0.51
N ALA A 76 -2.17 10.52 1.02
CA ALA A 76 -0.89 10.83 0.38
C ALA A 76 -0.76 10.19 -1.02
N GLN A 77 -1.24 8.96 -1.22
CA GLN A 77 -1.24 8.33 -2.54
C GLN A 77 -2.21 9.01 -3.51
N LYS A 78 -3.39 9.44 -3.05
CA LYS A 78 -4.35 10.20 -3.88
C LYS A 78 -3.74 11.52 -4.34
N LYS A 79 -3.16 12.29 -3.42
CA LYS A 79 -2.46 13.53 -3.75
C LYS A 79 -1.33 13.29 -4.76
N LYS A 80 -0.51 12.27 -4.54
CA LYS A 80 0.58 11.90 -5.47
C LYS A 80 0.04 11.57 -6.87
N TYR A 81 -1.11 10.90 -6.94
CA TYR A 81 -1.75 10.61 -8.22
C TYR A 81 -2.31 11.88 -8.89
N GLU A 82 -2.93 12.80 -8.14
CA GLU A 82 -3.37 14.10 -8.65
C GLU A 82 -2.20 14.93 -9.21
N ASP A 83 -1.08 14.97 -8.48
CA ASP A 83 0.14 15.65 -8.93
C ASP A 83 0.67 14.99 -10.23
N PHE A 84 0.67 13.65 -10.31
CA PHE A 84 1.05 12.90 -11.51
C PHE A 84 0.15 13.23 -12.70
N MET A 85 -1.17 13.30 -12.49
CA MET A 85 -2.15 13.67 -13.51
C MET A 85 -1.90 15.08 -14.06
N SER A 86 -1.59 16.04 -13.19
CA SER A 86 -1.31 17.43 -13.61
C SER A 86 -0.10 17.56 -14.54
N THR A 87 0.82 16.59 -14.48
CA THR A 87 2.05 16.58 -15.28
C THR A 87 1.90 15.82 -16.60
N HIS A 88 1.05 14.78 -16.64
CA HIS A 88 1.04 13.81 -17.74
C HIS A 88 -0.24 13.85 -18.60
N VAL A 89 -1.34 14.43 -18.12
CA VAL A 89 -2.52 14.65 -18.95
C VAL A 89 -2.23 15.76 -19.95
N LYS A 90 -2.43 15.46 -21.23
CA LYS A 90 -2.32 16.48 -22.29
C LYS A 90 -3.45 17.48 -22.13
N LYS A 91 -3.09 18.77 -22.04
CA LYS A 91 -4.05 19.89 -22.12
C LYS A 91 -4.69 19.98 -23.50
#